data_AF-R6D463-F1
#
_entry.id   AF-R6D463-F1
#
_cell.length_a   1.000
_cell.length_b   1.000
_cell.length_c   1.000
_cell.angle_alpha   90.00
_cell.angle_beta   90.00
_cell.angle_gamma   90.00
#
_symmetry.space_group_name_H-M   'P 1'
#
loop_
_entity.id
_entity.type
_entity.pdbx_description
1 polymer ?
#
loop_
_entity_poly.entity_id
_entity_poly.type
_entity_poly.pdbx_seq_one_letter_code
_entity_poly.pdbx_strand_id
1 'polypeptide(L)'
;MSDKLSISYHTAKRILLELLENNDFSTDEDILKILGSVVQKEINNETNNDKEEMSRIIIDKNGHIFLPDYSPMEVKMPYLPKTVFLFFLIHNEGVEFKSMYNYMHELYEIYQIVALEKNTEAGKIRRSLENLVEPVNNRIYETCSIIRRSLANVVPESLMEIYCITGRRGEKHQINVDRSLIKVENGKLKEMFDMKNDL
;
A
#
# COMPACT_ATOMS: atom_id res chain seq x y z
N MET A 1 10.05 -35.17 7.31
CA MET A 1 10.56 -34.19 6.33
C MET A 1 9.35 -33.68 5.58
N SER A 2 8.92 -32.44 5.78
CA SER A 2 7.74 -31.91 5.09
C SER A 2 8.15 -31.51 3.67
N ASP A 3 7.74 -32.29 2.68
CA ASP A 3 7.81 -31.88 1.28
C ASP A 3 6.86 -30.70 1.08
N LYS A 4 7.37 -29.48 1.27
CA LYS A 4 6.64 -28.27 0.86
C LYS A 4 6.58 -28.30 -0.65
N LEU A 5 5.39 -28.59 -1.16
CA LEU A 5 5.06 -28.49 -2.57
C LEU A 5 5.37 -27.05 -3.04
N SER A 6 6.47 -26.87 -3.77
CA SER A 6 6.92 -25.58 -4.27
C SER A 6 6.13 -25.22 -5.53
N ILE A 7 4.88 -24.79 -5.36
CA ILE A 7 4.03 -24.32 -6.46
C ILE A 7 4.08 -22.80 -6.54
N SER A 8 4.13 -22.25 -7.76
CA SER A 8 4.07 -20.81 -7.98
C SER A 8 2.71 -20.24 -7.53
N TYR A 9 2.68 -18.99 -7.06
CA TYR A 9 1.44 -18.34 -6.66
C TYR A 9 0.36 -18.37 -7.76
N HIS A 10 0.75 -18.15 -9.01
CA HIS A 10 -0.18 -18.19 -10.15
C HIS A 10 -0.81 -19.57 -10.33
N THR A 11 0.01 -20.62 -10.24
CA THR A 11 -0.45 -22.00 -10.34
C THR A 11 -1.35 -22.36 -9.16
N ALA A 12 -0.98 -21.97 -7.94
CA ALA A 12 -1.79 -22.19 -6.74
C ALA A 12 -3.16 -21.49 -6.85
N LYS A 13 -3.19 -20.23 -7.32
CA LYS A 13 -4.43 -19.48 -7.54
C LYS A 13 -5.33 -20.16 -8.58
N ARG A 14 -4.77 -20.62 -9.70
CA ARG A 14 -5.54 -21.31 -10.75
C ARG A 14 -6.14 -22.62 -10.23
N ILE A 15 -5.35 -23.43 -9.54
CA ILE A 15 -5.83 -24.69 -8.93
C ILE A 15 -6.97 -24.41 -7.95
N LEU A 16 -6.84 -23.40 -7.10
CA LEU A 16 -7.89 -23.04 -6.15
C LEU A 16 -9.20 -22.63 -6.87
N LEU A 17 -9.11 -21.82 -7.93
CA LEU A 17 -10.29 -21.41 -8.70
C LEU A 17 -10.96 -22.60 -9.40
N GLU A 18 -10.19 -23.48 -10.04
CA GLU A 18 -10.72 -24.69 -10.69
C GLU A 18 -11.44 -25.60 -9.69
N LEU A 19 -10.89 -25.76 -8.48
CA LEU A 19 -11.50 -26.60 -7.44
C LEU A 19 -12.76 -25.97 -6.83
N LEU A 20 -12.82 -24.64 -6.73
CA LEU A 20 -14.02 -23.91 -6.32
C LEU A 20 -15.14 -24.00 -7.37
N GLU A 21 -14.82 -23.86 -8.66
CA GLU A 21 -15.81 -23.95 -9.75
C GLU A 21 -16.45 -25.34 -9.84
N ASN A 22 -15.67 -26.39 -9.53
CA ASN A 22 -16.14 -27.78 -9.62
C ASN A 22 -16.78 -28.31 -8.32
N ASN A 23 -16.93 -27.47 -7.27
CA ASN A 23 -17.39 -27.87 -5.94
C ASN A 23 -16.62 -29.08 -5.35
N ASP A 24 -15.37 -29.27 -5.76
CA ASP A 24 -14.62 -30.51 -5.49
C ASP A 24 -14.14 -30.59 -4.01
N PHE A 25 -14.13 -29.44 -3.33
CA PHE A 25 -13.83 -29.34 -1.89
C PHE A 25 -15.01 -29.69 -0.98
N SER A 26 -16.22 -29.82 -1.52
CA SER A 26 -17.45 -29.93 -0.73
C SER A 26 -17.56 -31.21 0.11
N THR A 27 -16.66 -32.17 -0.07
CA THR A 27 -16.66 -33.45 0.64
C THR A 27 -15.50 -33.63 1.60
N ASP A 28 -14.52 -32.73 1.59
CA ASP A 28 -13.34 -32.80 2.46
C ASP A 28 -13.57 -31.99 3.75
N GLU A 29 -13.66 -32.69 4.88
CA GLU A 29 -14.01 -32.12 6.17
C GLU A 29 -12.97 -31.12 6.69
N ASP A 30 -11.69 -31.33 6.41
CA ASP A 30 -10.60 -30.44 6.82
C ASP A 30 -10.64 -29.13 6.02
N ILE A 31 -10.88 -29.24 4.71
CA ILE A 31 -11.02 -28.07 3.84
C ILE A 31 -12.29 -27.30 4.18
N LEU A 32 -13.41 -27.98 4.41
CA LEU A 32 -14.66 -27.35 4.86
C LEU A 32 -14.50 -26.63 6.20
N LYS A 33 -13.67 -27.15 7.11
CA LYS A 33 -13.38 -26.50 8.38
C LYS A 33 -12.51 -25.25 8.20
N ILE A 34 -11.53 -25.29 7.30
CA ILE A 34 -10.70 -24.12 6.97
C ILE A 34 -11.54 -23.06 6.26
N LEU A 35 -12.24 -23.44 5.18
CA LEU A 35 -13.16 -22.55 4.46
C LEU A 35 -14.23 -22.00 5.39
N GLY A 36 -14.82 -22.86 6.23
CA GLY A 36 -15.75 -22.49 7.28
C GLY A 36 -15.16 -21.43 8.19
N SER A 37 -13.94 -21.60 8.70
CA SER A 37 -13.28 -20.61 9.56
C SER A 37 -12.97 -19.28 8.86
N VAL A 38 -12.65 -19.31 7.56
CA VAL A 38 -12.39 -18.12 6.74
C VAL A 38 -13.70 -17.39 6.44
N VAL A 39 -14.73 -18.12 6.01
CA VAL A 39 -16.07 -17.61 5.74
C VAL A 39 -16.71 -17.09 7.02
N GLN A 40 -16.55 -17.75 8.17
CA GLN A 40 -17.05 -17.24 9.45
C GLN A 40 -16.34 -15.96 9.88
N LYS A 41 -15.04 -15.82 9.54
CA LYS A 41 -14.31 -14.57 9.74
C LYS A 41 -14.83 -13.45 8.82
N GLU A 42 -15.21 -13.76 7.59
CA GLU A 42 -15.83 -12.80 6.66
C GLU A 42 -17.28 -12.46 7.04
N ILE A 43 -18.11 -13.44 7.38
CA ILE A 43 -19.51 -13.26 7.82
C ILE A 43 -19.57 -12.53 9.17
N ASN A 44 -18.67 -12.80 10.10
CA ASN A 44 -18.62 -12.04 11.37
C ASN A 44 -18.22 -10.58 11.12
N ASN A 45 -17.49 -10.26 10.04
CA ASN A 45 -17.27 -8.88 9.62
C ASN A 45 -18.53 -8.26 8.99
N GLU A 46 -19.42 -9.04 8.39
CA GLU A 46 -20.68 -8.56 7.79
C GLU A 46 -21.86 -8.45 8.79
N THR A 47 -21.88 -9.26 9.85
CA THR A 47 -23.02 -9.36 10.79
C THR A 47 -22.91 -8.39 11.96
N ASN A 48 -21.72 -7.88 12.24
CA ASN A 48 -21.57 -6.75 13.14
C ASN A 48 -21.94 -5.47 12.39
N ASN A 49 -22.86 -4.68 12.95
CA ASN A 49 -23.06 -3.26 12.61
C ASN A 49 -21.83 -2.40 13.01
N ASP A 50 -20.62 -2.96 12.93
CA ASP A 50 -19.36 -2.31 13.23
C ASP A 50 -18.93 -1.57 11.98
N LYS A 51 -18.85 -0.24 12.07
CA LYS A 51 -18.09 0.52 11.09
C LYS A 51 -16.72 -0.14 10.98
N GLU A 52 -16.31 -0.54 9.78
CA GLU A 52 -14.95 -1.02 9.55
C GLU A 52 -13.97 -0.04 10.19
N GLU A 53 -13.21 -0.51 11.18
CA GLU A 53 -12.30 0.35 11.95
C GLU A 53 -11.03 0.63 11.15
N MET A 54 -10.49 1.84 11.30
CA MET A 54 -9.27 2.24 10.61
C MET A 54 -8.06 1.50 11.19
N SER A 55 -7.38 0.70 10.35
CA SER A 55 -6.06 0.16 10.63
C SER A 55 -5.00 1.26 10.78
N ARG A 56 -4.06 1.00 11.69
CA ARG A 56 -2.77 1.71 11.75
C ARG A 56 -1.96 1.50 10.48
N ILE A 57 -1.08 2.45 10.16
CA ILE A 57 -0.03 2.30 9.16
C ILE A 57 1.30 2.21 9.88
N ILE A 58 2.01 1.10 9.71
CA ILE A 58 3.37 0.93 10.23
C ILE A 58 4.35 0.97 9.07
N ILE A 59 5.30 1.89 9.13
CA ILE A 59 6.43 1.98 8.21
C ILE A 59 7.66 1.47 8.95
N ASP A 60 8.17 0.30 8.55
CA ASP A 60 9.33 -0.30 9.21
C ASP A 60 10.63 0.46 8.92
N LYS A 61 11.72 0.01 9.54
CA LYS A 61 13.07 0.59 9.35
C LYS A 61 13.57 0.60 7.89
N ASN A 62 13.03 -0.24 7.03
CA ASN A 62 13.41 -0.37 5.61
C ASN A 62 12.40 0.36 4.69
N GLY A 63 11.37 1.00 5.23
CA GLY A 63 10.31 1.66 4.45
C GLY A 63 9.25 0.69 3.91
N HIS A 64 9.15 -0.54 4.42
CA HIS A 64 8.02 -1.43 4.13
C HIS A 64 6.78 -0.96 4.88
N ILE A 65 5.61 -1.13 4.24
CA ILE A 65 4.33 -0.59 4.73
C ILE A 65 3.43 -1.74 5.16
N PHE A 66 2.86 -1.64 6.36
CA PHE A 66 1.96 -2.63 6.94
C PHE A 66 0.68 -1.98 7.44
N LEU A 67 -0.45 -2.68 7.27
CA LEU A 67 -1.74 -2.36 7.87
C LEU A 67 -2.18 -3.54 8.74
N PRO A 68 -1.61 -3.68 9.95
CA PRO A 68 -1.67 -4.91 10.75
C PRO A 68 -3.09 -5.28 11.18
N ASP A 69 -4.00 -4.31 11.25
CA ASP A 69 -5.38 -4.54 11.67
C ASP A 69 -6.22 -5.16 10.53
N TYR A 70 -5.74 -5.12 9.27
CA TYR A 70 -6.33 -5.83 8.13
C TYR A 70 -5.52 -7.06 7.70
N SER A 71 -4.19 -6.96 7.66
CA SER A 71 -3.31 -8.03 7.19
C SER A 71 -1.92 -7.97 7.83
N PRO A 72 -1.34 -9.11 8.24
CA PRO A 72 0.03 -9.17 8.73
C PRO A 72 1.10 -9.02 7.62
N MET A 73 0.68 -9.02 6.35
CA MET A 73 1.60 -8.96 5.20
C MET A 73 1.91 -7.51 4.82
N GLU A 74 3.09 -7.30 4.23
CA GLU A 74 3.45 -6.00 3.65
C GLU A 74 2.51 -5.66 2.48
N VAL A 75 2.07 -4.39 2.42
CA VAL A 75 1.47 -3.82 1.22
C VAL A 75 2.55 -3.58 0.17
N LYS A 76 2.79 -4.59 -0.66
CA LYS A 76 3.82 -4.54 -1.69
C LYS A 76 3.48 -3.52 -2.77
N MET A 77 4.44 -2.63 -3.02
CA MET A 77 4.40 -1.61 -4.06
C MET A 77 5.76 -1.53 -4.78
N PRO A 78 5.78 -1.27 -6.09
CA PRO A 78 7.03 -0.87 -6.76
C PRO A 78 7.61 0.40 -6.12
N TYR A 79 8.93 0.60 -6.22
CA TYR A 79 9.63 1.69 -5.52
C TYR A 79 9.07 3.09 -5.78
N LEU A 80 8.70 3.40 -7.03
CA LEU A 80 8.15 4.71 -7.39
C LEU A 80 6.76 4.96 -6.75
N PRO A 81 5.75 4.08 -6.92
CA PRO A 81 4.51 4.10 -6.13
C PRO A 81 4.72 4.20 -4.62
N LYS A 82 5.62 3.40 -4.06
CA LYS A 82 5.92 3.43 -2.63
C LYS A 82 6.46 4.79 -2.19
N THR A 83 7.35 5.39 -2.98
CA THR A 83 7.90 6.73 -2.74
C THR A 83 6.80 7.77 -2.70
N VAL A 84 5.90 7.75 -3.68
CA VAL A 84 4.78 8.69 -3.77
C VAL A 84 3.82 8.52 -2.60
N PHE A 85 3.51 7.29 -2.22
CA PHE A 85 2.65 7.03 -1.07
C PHE A 85 3.24 7.59 0.23
N LEU A 86 4.52 7.31 0.51
CA LEU A 86 5.22 7.85 1.69
C LEU A 86 5.28 9.38 1.67
N PHE A 87 5.54 9.98 0.50
CA PHE A 87 5.51 11.43 0.33
C PHE A 87 4.16 12.04 0.75
N PHE A 88 3.03 11.49 0.28
CA PHE A 88 1.71 12.00 0.67
C PHE A 88 1.30 11.66 2.12
N LEU A 89 1.94 10.69 2.76
CA LEU A 89 1.78 10.50 4.21
C LEU A 89 2.53 11.58 5.00
N ILE A 90 3.74 11.95 4.57
CA ILE A 90 4.54 13.04 5.16
C ILE A 90 3.81 14.38 5.00
N HIS A 91 3.29 14.67 3.81
CA HIS A 91 2.60 15.93 3.50
C HIS A 91 1.10 15.87 3.82
N ASN A 92 0.75 16.05 5.10
CA ASN A 92 -0.64 16.08 5.56
C ASN A 92 -1.45 17.23 4.97
N GLU A 93 -0.76 18.34 4.65
CA GLU A 93 -1.36 19.58 4.17
C GLU A 93 -1.87 19.48 2.74
N GLY A 94 -1.57 18.36 2.08
CA GLY A 94 -1.85 18.06 0.70
C GLY A 94 -0.96 18.83 -0.28
N VAL A 95 -0.65 18.17 -1.39
CA VAL A 95 0.23 18.72 -2.44
C VAL A 95 -0.50 18.71 -3.78
N GLU A 96 -0.43 19.82 -4.49
CA GLU A 96 -0.87 19.88 -5.89
C GLU A 96 0.14 19.13 -6.76
N PHE A 97 -0.31 18.24 -7.65
CA PHE A 97 0.60 17.47 -8.51
C PHE A 97 1.55 18.34 -9.34
N LYS A 98 1.06 19.48 -9.86
CA LYS A 98 1.89 20.45 -10.59
C LYS A 98 2.99 21.10 -9.74
N SER A 99 2.88 21.04 -8.41
CA SER A 99 3.84 21.61 -7.47
C SER A 99 4.84 20.58 -6.95
N MET A 100 4.68 19.29 -7.31
CA MET A 100 5.57 18.21 -6.88
C MET A 100 7.02 18.40 -7.34
N TYR A 101 7.26 19.14 -8.43
CA TYR A 101 8.63 19.45 -8.87
C TYR A 101 9.44 20.21 -7.82
N ASN A 102 8.78 21.00 -6.95
CA ASN A 102 9.44 21.72 -5.86
C ASN A 102 9.97 20.77 -4.76
N TYR A 103 9.47 19.53 -4.72
CA TYR A 103 9.81 18.52 -3.73
C TYR A 103 10.74 17.44 -4.28
N MET A 104 11.44 17.71 -5.39
CA MET A 104 12.33 16.73 -6.04
C MET A 104 13.42 16.19 -5.12
N HIS A 105 13.95 17.03 -4.22
CA HIS A 105 14.92 16.58 -3.23
C HIS A 105 14.31 15.58 -2.25
N GLU A 106 13.17 15.93 -1.64
CA GLU A 106 12.45 15.07 -0.69
C GLU A 106 12.03 13.74 -1.33
N LEU A 107 11.48 13.79 -2.55
CA LEU A 107 11.14 12.60 -3.33
C LEU A 107 12.35 11.71 -3.60
N TYR A 108 13.52 12.30 -3.88
CA TYR A 108 14.75 11.55 -4.09
C TYR A 108 15.23 10.86 -2.81
N GLU A 109 15.18 11.56 -1.68
CA GLU A 109 15.55 10.99 -0.38
C GLU A 109 14.65 9.83 0.03
N ILE A 110 13.33 9.97 -0.13
CA ILE A 110 12.38 8.89 0.12
C ILE A 110 12.65 7.71 -0.83
N TYR A 111 12.91 7.98 -2.11
CA TYR A 111 13.19 6.93 -3.09
C TYR A 111 14.44 6.12 -2.71
N GLN A 112 15.50 6.79 -2.25
CA GLN A 112 16.73 6.12 -1.81
C GLN A 112 16.48 5.16 -0.65
N ILE A 113 15.62 5.54 0.30
CA ILE A 113 15.26 4.69 1.44
C ILE A 113 14.54 3.43 0.95
N VAL A 114 13.50 3.59 0.12
CA VAL A 114 12.70 2.44 -0.33
C VAL A 114 13.41 1.52 -1.32
N ALA A 115 14.40 2.05 -2.06
CA ALA A 115 15.14 1.31 -3.07
C ALA A 115 16.54 0.86 -2.62
N LEU A 116 16.84 0.99 -1.31
CA LEU A 116 18.16 0.72 -0.75
C LEU A 116 18.71 -0.68 -1.13
N GLU A 117 17.85 -1.69 -1.12
CA GLU A 117 18.20 -3.08 -1.45
C GLU A 117 18.57 -3.30 -2.93
N LYS A 118 18.15 -2.40 -3.84
CA LYS A 118 18.27 -2.60 -5.28
C LYS A 118 19.56 -2.03 -5.89
N ASN A 119 20.43 -1.41 -5.07
CA ASN A 119 21.67 -0.73 -5.49
C ASN A 119 21.53 0.04 -6.82
N THR A 120 20.45 0.81 -6.96
CA THR A 120 20.11 1.46 -8.23
C THR A 120 20.98 2.70 -8.44
N GLU A 121 21.54 2.85 -9.65
CA GLU A 121 22.31 4.03 -10.02
C GLU A 121 21.49 5.32 -9.86
N ALA A 122 22.10 6.33 -9.21
CA ALA A 122 21.47 7.61 -8.91
C ALA A 122 20.83 8.28 -10.14
N GLY A 123 21.45 8.18 -11.31
CA GLY A 123 20.92 8.75 -12.55
C GLY A 123 19.61 8.13 -13.01
N LYS A 124 19.39 6.83 -12.78
CA LYS A 124 18.12 6.14 -13.11
C LYS A 124 17.00 6.57 -12.16
N ILE A 125 17.32 6.71 -10.88
CA ILE A 125 16.38 7.21 -9.86
C ILE A 125 15.92 8.61 -10.25
N ARG A 126 16.87 9.51 -10.51
CA ARG A 126 16.58 10.90 -10.85
C ARG A 126 15.69 11.02 -12.08
N ARG A 127 15.99 10.31 -13.17
CA ARG A 127 15.15 10.30 -14.38
C ARG A 127 13.74 9.77 -14.09
N SER A 128 13.60 8.76 -13.24
CA SER A 128 12.28 8.23 -12.86
C SER A 128 11.45 9.24 -12.10
N LEU A 129 12.08 10.08 -11.27
CA LEU A 129 11.41 11.14 -10.50
C LEU A 129 11.12 12.37 -11.35
N GLU A 130 12.04 12.77 -12.24
CA GLU A 130 11.79 13.83 -13.23
C GLU A 130 10.59 13.46 -14.10
N ASN A 131 10.54 12.22 -14.59
CA ASN A 131 9.37 11.69 -15.31
C ASN A 131 8.13 11.55 -14.42
N LEU A 132 8.22 11.55 -13.10
CA LEU A 132 7.03 11.49 -12.24
C LEU A 132 6.38 12.87 -12.11
N VAL A 133 7.19 13.92 -11.98
CA VAL A 133 6.73 15.29 -11.66
C VAL A 133 6.52 16.16 -12.90
N GLU A 134 6.87 15.66 -14.08
CA GLU A 134 6.70 16.35 -15.36
C GLU A 134 5.21 16.63 -15.66
N PRO A 135 4.77 17.91 -15.70
CA PRO A 135 3.36 18.26 -15.78
C PRO A 135 2.62 17.74 -17.03
N VAL A 136 3.34 17.49 -18.13
CA VAL A 136 2.71 17.06 -19.39
C VAL A 136 2.40 15.56 -19.43
N ASN A 137 2.92 14.77 -18.49
CA ASN A 137 2.75 13.32 -18.53
C ASN A 137 1.73 12.82 -17.49
N ASN A 138 1.19 11.63 -17.76
CA ASN A 138 0.17 11.01 -16.92
C ASN A 138 0.77 10.18 -15.75
N ARG A 139 2.08 10.32 -15.50
CA ARG A 139 2.82 9.36 -14.70
C ARG A 139 2.39 9.36 -13.23
N ILE A 140 2.06 10.53 -12.69
CA ILE A 140 1.54 10.65 -11.32
C ILE A 140 0.19 9.92 -11.17
N TYR A 141 -0.71 10.04 -12.15
CA TYR A 141 -2.01 9.36 -12.11
C TYR A 141 -1.88 7.84 -12.26
N GLU A 142 -0.99 7.36 -13.15
CA GLU A 142 -0.64 5.94 -13.23
C GLU A 142 -0.10 5.42 -11.89
N THR A 143 0.76 6.21 -11.26
CA THR A 143 1.36 5.87 -9.95
C THR A 143 0.30 5.78 -8.87
N CYS A 144 -0.64 6.74 -8.81
CA CYS A 144 -1.79 6.70 -7.91
C CYS A 144 -2.69 5.48 -8.17
N SER A 145 -2.91 5.12 -9.43
CA SER A 145 -3.67 3.91 -9.81
C SER A 145 -3.00 2.64 -9.29
N ILE A 146 -1.66 2.55 -9.38
CA ILE A 146 -0.90 1.41 -8.84
C ILE A 146 -1.01 1.37 -7.31
N ILE A 147 -0.87 2.51 -6.63
CA ILE A 147 -1.04 2.60 -5.16
C ILE A 147 -2.42 2.10 -4.74
N ARG A 148 -3.48 2.61 -5.38
CA ARG A 148 -4.86 2.20 -5.11
C ARG A 148 -5.05 0.70 -5.31
N ARG A 149 -4.50 0.13 -6.40
CA ARG A 149 -4.57 -1.31 -6.66
C ARG A 149 -3.82 -2.14 -5.61
N SER A 150 -2.66 -1.68 -5.15
CA SER A 150 -1.92 -2.35 -4.09
C SER A 150 -2.69 -2.35 -2.77
N LEU A 151 -3.27 -1.20 -2.39
CA LEU A 151 -4.07 -1.06 -1.17
C LEU A 151 -5.36 -1.87 -1.21
N ALA A 152 -6.04 -1.95 -2.36
CA ALA A 152 -7.29 -2.71 -2.50
C ALA A 152 -7.16 -4.22 -2.23
N ASN A 153 -5.93 -4.77 -2.19
CA ASN A 153 -5.73 -6.17 -1.79
C ASN A 153 -5.74 -6.37 -0.27
N VAL A 154 -5.77 -5.28 0.52
CA VAL A 154 -5.59 -5.30 1.97
C VAL A 154 -6.63 -4.44 2.68
N VAL A 155 -6.94 -3.26 2.14
CA VAL A 155 -7.87 -2.30 2.73
C VAL A 155 -9.30 -2.61 2.27
N PRO A 156 -10.28 -2.68 3.19
CA PRO A 156 -11.68 -2.81 2.83
C PRO A 156 -12.18 -1.69 1.91
N GLU A 157 -13.09 -2.03 0.99
CA GLU A 157 -13.54 -1.10 -0.05
C GLU A 157 -14.15 0.19 0.53
N SER A 158 -14.90 0.08 1.63
CA SER A 158 -15.58 1.23 2.26
C SER A 158 -14.61 2.26 2.83
N LEU A 159 -13.38 1.84 3.18
CA LEU A 159 -12.34 2.70 3.75
C LEU A 159 -11.28 3.17 2.74
N MET A 160 -11.38 2.74 1.47
CA MET A 160 -10.36 3.02 0.46
C MET A 160 -10.07 4.51 0.25
N GLU A 161 -11.08 5.38 0.39
CA GLU A 161 -10.91 6.83 0.25
C GLU A 161 -10.06 7.48 1.35
N ILE A 162 -9.95 6.83 2.51
CA ILE A 162 -9.15 7.32 3.63
C ILE A 162 -7.67 7.07 3.35
N TYR A 163 -7.33 5.87 2.87
CA TYR A 163 -5.95 5.42 2.65
C TYR A 163 -5.37 5.83 1.29
N CYS A 164 -6.20 6.12 0.30
CA CYS A 164 -5.72 6.54 -1.01
C CYS A 164 -5.37 8.03 -1.07
N ILE A 165 -4.51 8.35 -2.04
CA ILE A 165 -4.28 9.74 -2.44
C ILE A 165 -5.54 10.23 -3.14
N THR A 166 -6.24 11.16 -2.51
CA THR A 166 -7.51 11.73 -3.00
C THR A 166 -7.38 13.25 -3.14
N GLY A 167 -8.08 13.82 -4.11
CA GLY A 167 -8.05 15.25 -4.41
C GLY A 167 -8.83 15.54 -5.68
N ARG A 168 -9.30 16.79 -5.83
CA ARG A 168 -9.92 17.23 -7.08
C ARG A 168 -8.86 17.65 -8.09
N ARG A 169 -9.21 17.56 -9.37
CA ARG A 169 -8.31 17.99 -10.44
C ARG A 169 -7.92 19.46 -10.28
N GLY A 170 -6.63 19.72 -10.20
CA GLY A 170 -6.08 21.07 -10.03
C GLY A 170 -6.03 21.56 -8.58
N GLU A 171 -6.54 20.78 -7.63
CA GLU A 171 -6.43 21.05 -6.19
C GLU A 171 -5.36 20.17 -5.54
N LYS A 172 -5.18 20.38 -4.24
CA LYS A 172 -4.29 19.55 -3.42
C LYS A 172 -4.81 18.12 -3.34
N HIS A 173 -3.87 17.19 -3.36
CA HIS A 173 -4.11 15.78 -3.12
C HIS A 173 -3.48 15.36 -1.79
N GLN A 174 -4.13 14.46 -1.05
CA GLN A 174 -3.69 14.05 0.27
C GLN A 174 -4.19 12.65 0.64
N ILE A 175 -3.63 12.09 1.71
CA ILE A 175 -4.10 10.87 2.35
C ILE A 175 -4.74 11.25 3.69
N ASN A 176 -6.03 10.91 3.85
CA ASN A 176 -6.88 11.38 4.96
C ASN A 176 -6.78 10.52 6.23
N VAL A 177 -5.75 9.69 6.34
CA VAL A 177 -5.49 8.86 7.53
C VAL A 177 -5.10 9.75 8.71
N ASP A 178 -5.69 9.52 9.87
CA ASP A 178 -5.29 10.18 11.11
C ASP A 178 -3.81 9.93 11.41
N ARG A 179 -3.05 10.99 11.71
CA ARG A 179 -1.62 10.91 12.01
C ARG A 179 -1.33 10.11 13.28
N SER A 180 -2.27 10.05 14.22
CA SER A 180 -2.19 9.19 15.40
C SER A 180 -2.13 7.69 15.05
N LEU A 181 -2.60 7.31 13.85
CA LEU A 181 -2.58 5.93 13.35
C LEU A 181 -1.30 5.60 12.57
N ILE A 182 -0.39 6.56 12.35
CA ILE A 182 0.84 6.35 11.59
C ILE A 182 2.02 6.17 12.54
N LYS A 183 2.72 5.05 12.41
CA LYS A 183 3.96 4.76 13.13
C LYS A 183 5.12 4.61 12.16
N VAL A 184 6.15 5.43 12.32
CA VAL A 184 7.34 5.41 11.46
C VAL A 184 8.57 4.96 12.28
N GLU A 185 9.21 3.88 11.85
CA GLU A 185 10.38 3.31 12.51
C GLU A 185 11.69 3.66 11.79
N ASN A 186 11.63 4.00 10.50
CA ASN A 186 12.80 4.50 9.77
C ASN A 186 13.17 5.91 10.27
N GLY A 187 14.41 6.10 10.72
CA GLY A 187 14.87 7.35 11.32
C GLY A 187 14.74 8.57 10.40
N LYS A 188 15.18 8.46 9.14
CA LYS A 188 15.14 9.58 8.19
C LYS A 188 13.71 9.92 7.78
N LEU A 189 12.86 8.92 7.51
CA LEU A 189 11.44 9.18 7.25
C LEU A 189 10.80 9.83 8.47
N LYS A 190 11.07 9.34 9.67
CA LYS A 190 10.52 9.90 10.91
C LYS A 190 10.89 11.37 11.08
N GLU A 191 12.15 11.76 10.83
CA GLU A 191 12.56 13.16 10.82
C GLU A 191 11.74 14.01 9.83
N MET A 192 11.52 13.51 8.62
CA MET A 192 10.68 14.19 7.61
C MET A 192 9.22 14.33 8.06
N PHE A 193 8.67 13.31 8.74
CA PHE A 193 7.32 13.35 9.31
C PHE A 193 7.24 14.38 10.45
N ASP A 194 8.16 14.35 11.41
CA ASP A 194 8.12 15.21 12.60
C ASP A 194 8.26 16.70 12.18
N MET A 195 9.17 17.01 11.25
CA MET A 195 9.36 18.38 10.73
C MET A 195 8.12 19.01 10.07
N LYS A 196 7.18 18.20 9.58
CA LYS A 196 5.99 18.66 8.86
C LYS A 196 4.71 18.63 9.70
N ASN A 197 4.70 17.89 10.81
CA ASN A 197 3.52 17.77 11.68
C ASN A 197 3.61 18.63 12.96
N ASP A 198 4.72 19.36 13.17
CA ASP A 198 4.93 20.30 14.29
C ASP A 198 4.44 21.75 14.01
N LEU A 199 3.55 21.95 13.02
CA LEU A 199 2.94 23.23 12.63
C LEU A 199 1.40 23.13 12.67
#